data_AF-A0A932V323-F1
#
_entry.id   AF-A0A932V323-F1
#
_cell.length_a   1.000
_cell.length_b   1.000
_cell.length_c   1.000
_cell.angle_alpha   90.00
_cell.angle_beta   90.00
_cell.angle_gamma   90.00
#
_symmetry.space_group_name_H-M   'P 1'
#
loop_
_entity.id
_entity.type
_entity.pdbx_description
1 polymer ?
#
loop_
_entity_poly.entity_id
_entity_poly.type
_entity_poly.pdbx_seq_one_letter_code
_entity_poly.pdbx_strand_id
1 'polypeptide(L)'
;MTSTRSQNLQKLDAQIIKITQSTRTALPLFIPIHDWLRLHLQWYYNWHINQFASTIHQIIFLLAVMIGGTMIVTIIGSGLIFGLFYVIK
;
A
#
# COMPACT_ATOMS: atom_id res chain seq x y z
N MET A 1 18.34 -27.74 23.14
CA MET A 1 17.33 -27.04 23.97
C MET A 1 17.66 -25.56 23.94
N THR A 2 16.93 -24.75 23.17
CA THR A 2 17.06 -23.29 23.29
C THR A 2 16.52 -22.89 24.66
N SER A 3 17.28 -22.10 25.41
CA SER A 3 16.83 -21.64 26.74
C SER A 3 15.55 -20.83 26.56
N THR A 4 14.62 -20.91 27.53
CA THR A 4 13.36 -20.14 27.53
C THR A 4 13.60 -18.65 27.23
N ARG A 5 14.77 -18.12 27.64
CA ARG A 5 15.23 -16.76 27.32
C ARG A 5 15.39 -16.52 25.81
N SER A 6 16.01 -17.44 25.08
CA SER A 6 16.19 -17.33 23.62
C SER A 6 14.86 -17.33 22.87
N GLN A 7 13.91 -18.16 23.29
CA GLN A 7 12.57 -18.20 22.70
C GLN A 7 11.78 -16.91 22.96
N ASN A 8 11.90 -16.34 24.16
CA ASN A 8 11.25 -15.07 24.49
C ASN A 8 11.83 -13.90 23.70
N LEU A 9 13.15 -13.87 23.48
CA LEU A 9 13.80 -12.86 22.64
C LEU A 9 13.29 -12.93 21.20
N GLN A 10 13.21 -14.12 20.60
CA GLN A 10 12.69 -14.29 19.24
C GLN A 10 11.25 -13.80 19.08
N LYS A 11 10.39 -14.03 20.09
CA LYS A 11 9.02 -13.52 20.09
C LYS A 11 8.98 -11.99 20.16
N LEU A 12 9.86 -11.39 20.97
CA LEU A 12 9.97 -9.93 21.07
C LEU A 12 10.42 -9.33 19.74
N ASP A 13 11.46 -9.89 19.12
CA ASP A 13 11.98 -9.42 17.84
C ASP A 13 10.90 -9.49 16.75
N ALA A 14 10.14 -10.60 16.71
CA ALA A 14 9.03 -10.75 15.77
C ALA A 14 7.93 -9.68 15.99
N GLN A 15 7.63 -9.32 17.23
CA GLN A 15 6.66 -8.26 17.54
C GLN A 15 7.19 -6.88 17.14
N ILE A 16 8.46 -6.58 17.40
CA ILE A 16 9.09 -5.30 17.02
C ILE A 16 9.08 -5.15 15.50
N ILE A 17 9.44 -6.21 14.76
CA ILE A 17 9.42 -6.21 13.30
C ILE A 17 8.00 -5.94 12.80
N LYS A 18 6.99 -6.60 13.36
CA LYS A 18 5.58 -6.43 12.99
C LYS A 18 5.10 -5.01 13.21
N ILE A 19 5.43 -4.40 14.34
CA ILE A 19 5.07 -3.00 14.66
C ILE A 19 5.78 -2.04 13.70
N THR A 20 7.06 -2.27 13.42
CA THR A 20 7.87 -1.39 12.53
C THR A 20 7.39 -1.47 11.08
N GLN A 21 6.97 -2.65 10.61
CA GLN A 21 6.37 -2.79 9.29
C GLN A 21 5.02 -2.09 9.23
N SER A 22 4.23 -2.14 10.31
CA SER A 22 2.94 -1.46 10.37
C SER A 22 3.03 0.07 10.33
N THR A 23 4.16 0.70 10.72
CA THR A 23 4.35 2.17 10.69
C THR A 23 4.84 2.72 9.34
N ARG A 24 5.25 1.86 8.41
CA ARG A 24 5.83 2.34 7.15
C ARG A 24 4.73 2.87 6.25
N THR A 25 4.88 4.13 5.83
CA THR A 25 4.00 4.77 4.86
C THR A 25 4.81 5.12 3.60
N ALA A 26 4.16 5.14 2.44
CA ALA A 26 4.81 5.54 1.19
C ALA A 26 5.08 7.05 1.11
N LEU A 27 4.35 7.85 1.90
CA LEU A 27 4.38 9.30 1.87
C LEU A 27 4.60 9.83 3.29
N PRO A 28 5.80 10.39 3.59
CA PRO A 28 6.16 10.76 4.96
C PRO A 28 5.24 11.82 5.56
N LEU A 29 4.61 12.66 4.73
CA LEU A 29 3.62 13.65 5.17
C LEU A 29 2.41 13.01 5.88
N PHE A 30 2.06 11.77 5.55
CA PHE A 30 0.92 11.06 6.13
C PHE A 30 1.28 10.24 7.38
N ILE A 31 2.56 10.21 7.80
CA ILE A 31 2.98 9.51 9.03
C ILE A 31 2.15 9.90 10.27
N PRO A 32 1.95 11.20 10.61
CA PRO A 32 1.20 11.56 11.82
C PRO A 32 -0.26 11.10 11.76
N ILE A 33 -0.89 11.15 10.59
CA ILE A 33 -2.27 10.70 10.39
C ILE A 33 -2.33 9.17 10.48
N HIS A 34 -1.41 8.48 9.82
CA HIS A 34 -1.29 7.04 9.84
C HIS A 34 -1.10 6.52 11.27
N ASP A 35 -0.21 7.14 12.04
CA ASP A 35 0.01 6.79 13.45
C ASP A 35 -1.21 7.08 14.31
N TRP A 36 -1.89 8.21 14.09
CA TRP A 36 -3.13 8.51 14.79
C TRP A 36 -4.21 7.45 14.52
N LEU A 37 -4.45 7.10 13.25
CA LEU A 37 -5.39 6.07 12.85
C LEU A 37 -5.04 4.72 13.49
N ARG A 38 -3.75 4.38 13.50
CA ARG A 38 -3.28 3.13 14.11
C ARG A 38 -3.50 3.09 15.63
N LEU A 39 -3.31 4.20 16.33
CA LEU A 39 -3.47 4.26 17.78
C LEU A 39 -4.94 4.33 18.23
N HIS A 40 -5.82 4.91 17.41
CA HIS A 40 -7.22 5.15 17.79
C HIS A 40 -8.22 4.19 17.13
N LEU A 41 -7.90 3.63 15.97
CA LEU A 41 -8.78 2.73 15.23
C LEU A 41 -8.25 1.31 15.25
N GLN A 42 -8.88 0.49 16.08
CA GLN A 42 -8.46 -0.90 16.31
C GLN A 42 -8.56 -1.76 15.06
N TRP A 43 -9.55 -1.51 14.19
CA TRP A 43 -9.66 -2.18 12.90
C TRP A 43 -8.49 -1.82 11.98
N TYR A 44 -8.04 -0.57 12.00
CA TYR A 44 -6.92 -0.09 11.20
C TYR A 44 -5.61 -0.67 11.71
N TYR A 45 -5.41 -0.70 13.03
CA TYR A 45 -4.31 -1.42 13.65
C TYR A 45 -4.30 -2.90 13.24
N ASN A 46 -5.42 -3.60 13.41
CA ASN A 46 -5.55 -5.02 13.09
C ASN A 46 -5.28 -5.31 11.61
N TRP A 47 -5.71 -4.40 10.73
CA TRP A 47 -5.38 -4.45 9.31
C TRP A 47 -3.87 -4.35 9.09
N HIS A 48 -3.21 -3.31 9.63
CA HIS A 48 -1.79 -3.04 9.38
C HIS A 48 -0.82 -4.00 10.08
N ILE A 49 -1.25 -4.75 11.10
CA ILE A 49 -0.45 -5.84 11.67
C ILE A 49 -0.63 -7.17 10.90
N ASN A 50 -1.62 -7.30 10.03
CA ASN A 50 -1.83 -8.53 9.28
C ASN A 50 -0.70 -8.72 8.25
N GLN A 51 -0.07 -9.89 8.23
CA GLN A 51 0.99 -10.23 7.27
C GLN A 51 0.56 -10.08 5.81
N PHE A 52 -0.73 -10.23 5.52
CA PHE A 52 -1.29 -10.07 4.17
C PHE A 52 -1.52 -8.62 3.78
N ALA A 53 -1.47 -7.66 4.72
CA ALA A 53 -1.74 -6.27 4.43
C ALA A 53 -0.77 -5.72 3.37
N SER A 54 0.52 -6.07 3.45
CA SER A 54 1.51 -5.67 2.43
C SER A 54 1.16 -6.23 1.06
N THR A 55 0.79 -7.52 0.97
CA THR A 55 0.38 -8.17 -0.28
C THR A 55 -0.87 -7.51 -0.86
N ILE A 56 -1.85 -7.20 -0.01
CA ILE A 56 -3.09 -6.54 -0.46
C ILE A 56 -2.80 -5.13 -0.98
N HIS A 57 -1.94 -4.34 -0.31
CA HIS A 57 -1.52 -3.03 -0.82
C HIS A 57 -0.84 -3.13 -2.20
N GLN A 58 0.02 -4.14 -2.41
CA GLN A 58 0.67 -4.36 -3.71
C GLN A 58 -0.34 -4.74 -4.80
N ILE A 59 -1.34 -5.58 -4.48
CA ILE A 59 -2.41 -5.94 -5.42
C ILE A 59 -3.25 -4.72 -5.79
N ILE A 60 -3.67 -3.93 -4.79
CA ILE A 60 -4.44 -2.69 -5.02
C ILE A 60 -3.62 -1.72 -5.87
N PHE A 61 -2.32 -1.57 -5.58
CA PHE A 61 -1.44 -0.72 -6.36
C PHE A 61 -1.33 -1.17 -7.81
N LEU A 62 -1.14 -2.47 -8.06
CA LEU A 62 -1.09 -3.04 -9.41
C LEU A 62 -2.39 -2.79 -10.18
N LEU A 63 -3.55 -3.03 -9.54
CA LEU A 63 -4.86 -2.77 -10.13
C LEU A 63 -5.03 -1.29 -10.48
N ALA A 64 -4.66 -0.38 -9.58
CA ALA A 64 -4.73 1.06 -9.81
C ALA A 64 -3.87 1.49 -11.00
N VAL A 65 -2.65 0.94 -11.12
CA VAL A 65 -1.75 1.22 -12.25
C VAL A 65 -2.35 0.71 -13.57
N MET A 66 -2.92 -0.50 -13.60
CA MET A 66 -3.55 -1.04 -14.82
C MET A 66 -4.77 -0.21 -15.25
N ILE A 67 -5.63 0.15 -14.31
CA ILE A 67 -6.83 0.96 -14.60
C ILE A 67 -6.41 2.37 -15.04
N GLY A 68 -5.53 3.03 -14.30
CA GLY A 68 -5.04 4.36 -14.66
C GLY A 68 -4.34 4.39 -16.02
N GLY A 69 -3.52 3.37 -16.30
CA GLY A 69 -2.84 3.22 -17.59
C GLY A 69 -3.82 3.06 -18.76
N THR A 70 -4.83 2.20 -18.61
CA THR A 70 -5.85 2.02 -19.67
C THR A 70 -6.67 3.28 -19.91
N MET A 71 -7.01 4.03 -18.86
CA MET A 71 -7.68 5.32 -18.99
C MET A 71 -6.83 6.33 -19.76
N ILE A 72 -5.54 6.45 -19.44
CA ILE A 72 -4.61 7.37 -20.14
C ILE A 72 -4.52 7.01 -21.63
N VAL A 73 -4.32 5.73 -21.96
CA VAL A 73 -4.23 5.26 -23.35
C VAL A 73 -5.52 5.58 -24.11
N THR A 74 -6.68 5.37 -23.47
CA THR A 74 -7.98 5.66 -24.09
C THR A 74 -8.17 7.15 -24.36
N ILE A 75 -7.80 8.02 -23.41
CA ILE A 75 -7.91 9.47 -23.56
C ILE A 75 -6.97 9.98 -24.66
N ILE A 76 -5.72 9.51 -24.70
CA ILE A 76 -4.75 9.91 -25.73
C ILE A 76 -5.20 9.40 -27.10
N GLY A 77 -5.56 8.12 -27.20
CA GLY A 77 -6.02 7.51 -28.45
C GLY A 77 -7.25 8.21 -29.02
N SER A 78 -8.26 8.50 -28.19
CA SER A 78 -9.44 9.25 -28.61
C SER A 78 -9.12 10.69 -29.04
N GLY A 79 -8.23 11.38 -28.32
CA GLY A 79 -7.76 12.71 -28.72
C GLY A 79 -7.04 12.71 -30.07
N LEU A 80 -6.17 11.73 -30.33
CA LEU A 80 -5.47 11.58 -31.62
C LEU A 80 -6.43 11.30 -32.77
N ILE A 81 -7.40 10.40 -32.57
CA ILE A 81 -8.42 10.10 -33.58
C ILE A 81 -9.26 11.34 -33.90
N PHE A 82 -9.72 12.06 -32.88
CA PHE A 82 -10.49 13.30 -33.07
C PHE A 82 -9.69 14.39 -33.79
N GLY A 83 -8.40 14.54 -33.44
CA GLY A 83 -7.49 15.46 -34.13
C GLY A 83 -7.32 15.12 -35.61
N LEU A 84 -7.17 13.84 -35.96
CA LEU A 84 -7.08 13.39 -37.36
C LEU A 84 -8.37 13.70 -38.14
N PHE A 85 -9.54 13.47 -37.54
CA PHE A 85 -10.82 13.82 -38.17
C PHE A 85 -10.99 15.32 -38.40
N TYR A 86 -10.45 16.17 -37.52
CA TYR A 86 -10.48 17.62 -37.68
C TYR A 86 -9.58 18.10 -38.82
N VAL A 87 -8.43 17.47 -39.03
CA VAL A 87 -7.47 17.85 -40.09
C VAL A 87 -7.90 17.38 -41.49
N ILE A 88 -8.66 16.28 -41.59
CA ILE A 88 -9.10 15.69 -42.87
C ILE A 88 -10.39 16.36 -43.40
N LYS A 89 -11.10 17.13 -42.57
CA LYS A 89 -12.27 17.94 -42.97
C LYS A 89 -11.85 19.32 -43.45
#